data_AF-A0A938SF82-F1
#
_entry.id   AF-A0A938SF82-F1
#
_cell.length_a   1.000
_cell.length_b   1.000
_cell.length_c   1.000
_cell.angle_alpha   90.00
_cell.angle_beta   90.00
_cell.angle_gamma   90.00
#
_symmetry.space_group_name_H-M   'P 1'
#
loop_
_entity.id
_entity.type
_entity.pdbx_description
1 polymer ?
#
loop_
_entity_poly.entity_id
_entity_poly.type
_entity_poly.pdbx_seq_one_letter_code
_entity_poly.pdbx_strand_id
1 'polypeptide(L)'
;MSEFVSELAGEVMDGAEFEHGCARGLLSALVGADVPHAPDGEPSPFAQEAIELVPRRTAWRIPEQKRIPARPRKELAELRKSPECKGINLDEVWPWANGERSVFDIWLRLRYKREYPLQALVRYFRILARAGLVEMMKGSRF
;
A
#
# COMPACT_ATOMS: atom_id res chain seq x y z
N MET A 1 -21.08 -39.67 10.20
CA MET A 1 -20.99 -38.46 9.36
C MET A 1 -20.03 -37.40 9.91
N SER A 2 -19.52 -37.49 11.15
CA SER A 2 -18.62 -36.48 11.72
C SER A 2 -17.13 -36.66 11.37
N GLU A 3 -16.65 -37.90 11.20
CA GLU A 3 -15.21 -38.15 10.96
C GLU A 3 -14.75 -37.77 9.55
N PHE A 4 -15.56 -38.04 8.54
CA PHE A 4 -15.20 -37.79 7.13
C PHE A 4 -15.03 -36.30 6.80
N VAL A 5 -15.72 -35.41 7.52
CA VAL A 5 -15.60 -33.95 7.36
C VAL A 5 -14.34 -33.41 8.05
N SER A 6 -13.94 -34.01 9.17
CA SER A 6 -12.70 -33.66 9.87
C SER A 6 -11.46 -34.12 9.12
N GLU A 7 -11.52 -35.27 8.44
CA GLU A 7 -10.43 -35.80 7.62
C GLU A 7 -10.22 -34.94 6.37
N LEU A 8 -11.30 -34.57 5.67
CA LEU A 8 -11.24 -33.66 4.52
C LEU A 8 -10.75 -32.25 4.90
N ALA A 9 -11.09 -31.77 6.10
CA ALA A 9 -10.60 -30.49 6.61
C ALA A 9 -9.09 -30.53 6.94
N GLY A 10 -8.58 -31.68 7.42
CA GLY A 10 -7.15 -31.91 7.60
C GLY A 10 -6.40 -31.87 6.27
N GLU A 11 -6.87 -32.60 5.26
CA GLU A 11 -6.22 -32.64 3.94
C GLU A 11 -6.24 -31.27 3.22
N VAL A 12 -7.31 -30.50 3.36
CA VAL A 12 -7.39 -29.14 2.81
C VAL A 12 -6.47 -28.16 3.55
N MET A 13 -6.29 -28.31 4.87
CA MET A 13 -5.35 -27.49 5.63
C MET A 13 -3.89 -27.86 5.34
N ASP A 14 -3.57 -29.14 5.21
CA ASP A 14 -2.22 -29.60 4.85
C ASP A 14 -1.84 -29.16 3.43
N GLY A 15 -2.79 -29.17 2.49
CA GLY A 15 -2.60 -28.62 1.15
C GLY A 15 -2.39 -27.10 1.17
N ALA A 16 -3.14 -26.38 2.01
CA ALA A 16 -2.99 -24.93 2.15
C ALA A 16 -1.65 -24.54 2.78
N GLU A 17 -1.15 -25.30 3.76
CA GLU A 17 0.17 -25.07 4.38
C GLU A 17 1.32 -25.38 3.41
N PHE A 18 1.18 -26.42 2.60
CA PHE A 18 2.15 -26.75 1.54
C PHE A 18 2.19 -25.68 0.45
N GLU A 19 1.03 -25.20 -0.02
CA GLU A 19 0.96 -24.11 -0.99
C GLU A 19 1.46 -22.78 -0.40
N HIS A 20 1.21 -22.50 0.87
CA HIS A 20 1.79 -21.33 1.56
C HIS A 20 3.31 -21.44 1.67
N GLY A 21 3.83 -22.63 1.97
CA GLY A 21 5.26 -22.92 2.03
C GLY A 21 5.95 -22.78 0.67
N CYS A 22 5.34 -23.31 -0.39
CA CYS A 22 5.83 -23.16 -1.76
C CYS A 22 5.73 -21.71 -2.26
N ALA A 23 4.65 -20.99 -1.94
CA ALA A 23 4.52 -19.57 -2.25
C ALA A 23 5.58 -18.74 -1.51
N ARG A 24 5.90 -19.07 -0.26
CA ARG A 24 6.96 -18.41 0.51
C ARG A 24 8.36 -18.76 0.00
N GLY A 25 8.59 -19.99 -0.44
CA GLY A 25 9.85 -20.43 -1.07
C GLY A 25 10.07 -19.79 -2.44
N LEU A 26 9.03 -19.74 -3.28
CA LEU A 26 9.06 -19.03 -4.56
C LEU A 26 9.16 -17.53 -4.38
N LEU A 27 8.46 -16.92 -3.40
CA LEU A 27 8.64 -15.52 -3.06
C LEU A 27 10.03 -15.26 -2.51
N SER A 28 10.61 -16.13 -1.67
CA SER A 28 11.99 -15.96 -1.19
C SER A 28 13.02 -16.10 -2.32
N ALA A 29 12.78 -16.99 -3.29
CA ALA A 29 13.63 -17.14 -4.47
C ALA A 29 13.45 -15.99 -5.48
N LEU A 30 12.25 -15.42 -5.60
CA LEU A 30 11.96 -14.23 -6.41
C LEU A 30 12.36 -12.91 -5.72
N VAL A 31 12.33 -12.85 -4.39
CA VAL A 31 12.78 -11.70 -3.57
C VAL A 31 14.29 -11.72 -3.38
N GLY A 32 14.95 -12.85 -3.66
CA GLY A 32 16.39 -12.90 -3.95
C GLY A 32 16.78 -12.14 -5.22
N ALA A 33 15.81 -11.78 -6.09
CA ALA A 33 16.03 -10.79 -7.13
C ALA A 33 15.80 -9.39 -6.53
N ASP A 34 16.91 -8.78 -6.11
CA ASP A 34 17.06 -7.33 -5.96
C ASP A 34 15.86 -6.64 -5.28
N VAL A 35 15.73 -6.84 -3.96
CA VAL A 35 15.15 -5.76 -3.14
C VAL A 35 16.03 -4.56 -3.43
N PRO A 36 15.54 -3.48 -4.07
CA PRO A 36 16.38 -2.33 -4.37
C PRO A 36 16.94 -1.83 -3.05
N HIS A 37 18.24 -2.04 -2.85
CA HIS A 37 18.96 -1.52 -1.72
C HIS A 37 18.75 0.00 -1.76
N ALA A 38 18.19 0.56 -0.68
CA ALA A 38 18.17 2.00 -0.54
C ALA A 38 19.63 2.47 -0.68
N PRO A 39 19.92 3.50 -1.50
CA PRO A 39 21.29 3.95 -1.71
C PRO A 39 21.94 4.22 -0.35
N ASP A 40 23.16 3.73 -0.15
CA ASP A 40 23.94 3.88 1.08
C ASP A 40 24.08 5.37 1.43
N GLY A 41 23.15 5.86 2.22
CA GLY A 41 22.98 7.27 2.55
C GLY A 41 21.77 7.40 3.46
N GLU A 42 21.84 8.30 4.43
CA GLU A 42 20.70 8.58 5.30
C GLU A 42 19.47 8.88 4.43
N PRO A 43 18.35 8.16 4.62
CA PRO A 43 17.16 8.40 3.83
C PRO A 43 16.75 9.85 4.06
N SER A 44 16.52 10.59 2.95
CA SER A 44 15.99 11.96 3.05
C SER A 44 14.81 11.99 4.02
N PRO A 45 14.57 13.08 4.79
CA PRO A 45 13.49 13.13 5.77
C PRO A 45 12.12 12.72 5.20
N PHE A 46 11.88 12.97 3.90
CA PHE A 46 10.68 12.53 3.18
C PHE A 46 10.63 11.02 2.92
N ALA A 47 11.75 10.40 2.58
CA ALA A 47 11.84 8.95 2.40
C ALA A 47 11.64 8.23 3.74
N GLN A 48 12.27 8.75 4.81
CA GLN A 48 12.07 8.24 6.16
C GLN A 48 10.60 8.32 6.57
N GLU A 49 9.96 9.46 6.33
CA GLU A 49 8.52 9.61 6.59
C GLU A 49 7.69 8.60 5.79
N ALA A 50 7.97 8.43 4.50
CA ALA A 50 7.22 7.49 3.67
C ALA A 50 7.38 6.03 4.10
N ILE A 51 8.53 5.66 4.69
CA ILE A 51 8.78 4.34 5.27
C ILE A 51 7.95 4.15 6.55
N GLU A 52 7.85 5.19 7.39
CA GLU A 52 7.10 5.11 8.65
C GLU A 52 5.58 5.14 8.45
N LEU A 53 5.09 5.70 7.35
CA LEU A 53 3.66 5.86 7.13
C LEU A 53 3.04 4.63 6.48
N VAL A 54 2.11 3.98 7.17
CA VAL A 54 1.33 2.83 6.66
C VAL A 54 -0.14 3.23 6.51
N PRO A 55 -0.62 3.47 5.28
CA PRO A 55 -2.02 3.86 5.03
C PRO A 55 -2.96 2.65 5.07
N ARG A 56 -4.06 2.78 5.82
CA ARG A 56 -5.16 1.83 5.87
C ARG A 56 -6.47 2.52 5.50
N ARG A 57 -7.08 2.15 4.38
CA ARG A 57 -8.40 2.66 3.98
C ARG A 57 -9.48 2.26 5.00
N THR A 58 -10.40 3.18 5.28
CA THR A 58 -11.56 2.93 6.15
C THR A 58 -12.74 2.30 5.40
N ALA A 59 -12.67 2.26 4.07
CA ALA A 59 -13.66 1.62 3.21
C ALA A 59 -12.98 0.86 2.05
N TRP A 60 -13.61 -0.22 1.58
CA TRP A 60 -13.07 -1.00 0.44
C TRP A 60 -13.11 -0.21 -0.87
N ARG A 61 -14.20 0.50 -1.14
CA ARG A 61 -14.37 1.32 -2.34
C ARG A 61 -13.87 2.74 -2.11
N ILE A 62 -13.33 3.36 -3.17
CA ILE A 62 -13.05 4.80 -3.17
C ILE A 62 -14.35 5.54 -2.89
N PRO A 63 -14.39 6.42 -1.87
CA PRO A 63 -15.54 7.27 -1.62
C PRO A 63 -15.82 8.16 -2.83
N GLU A 64 -17.08 8.28 -3.21
CA GLU A 64 -17.49 9.25 -4.23
C GLU A 64 -17.02 10.65 -3.83
N GLN A 65 -16.57 11.45 -4.80
CA GLN A 65 -16.06 12.81 -4.53
C GLN A 65 -17.05 13.72 -3.81
N LYS A 66 -18.36 13.45 -3.91
CA LYS A 66 -19.41 14.19 -3.20
C LYS A 66 -19.43 13.91 -1.70
N ARG A 67 -18.92 12.75 -1.26
CA ARG A 67 -18.84 12.31 0.14
C ARG A 67 -17.57 12.79 0.84
N ILE A 68 -16.58 13.26 0.08
CA ILE A 68 -15.34 13.84 0.63
C ILE A 68 -15.65 15.28 1.09
N PRO A 69 -15.26 15.66 2.33
CA PRO A 69 -15.44 17.03 2.81
C PRO A 69 -14.79 18.06 1.86
N ALA A 70 -15.38 19.26 1.77
CA ALA A 70 -15.04 20.25 0.76
C ALA A 70 -13.55 20.67 0.76
N ARG A 71 -12.94 20.80 1.95
CA ARG A 71 -11.53 21.19 2.09
C ARG A 71 -10.56 20.12 1.56
N PRO A 72 -10.55 18.86 2.05
CA PRO A 72 -9.76 17.78 1.46
C PRO A 72 -10.01 17.59 -0.03
N ARG A 73 -11.25 17.73 -0.50
CA ARG A 73 -11.57 17.64 -1.93
C ARG A 73 -10.86 18.71 -2.76
N LYS A 74 -10.82 19.96 -2.26
CA LYS A 74 -10.10 21.05 -2.92
C LYS A 74 -8.59 20.79 -2.94
N GLU A 75 -8.03 20.34 -1.82
CA GLU A 75 -6.60 20.01 -1.71
C GLU A 75 -6.22 18.84 -2.65
N LEU A 76 -7.06 17.81 -2.79
CA LEU A 76 -6.86 16.73 -3.77
C LEU A 76 -6.89 17.26 -5.21
N ALA A 77 -7.82 18.17 -5.52
CA ALA A 77 -7.91 18.79 -6.84
C ALA A 77 -6.69 19.67 -7.14
N GLU A 78 -6.16 20.38 -6.15
CA GLU A 78 -4.92 21.16 -6.27
C GLU A 78 -3.70 20.25 -6.45
N LEU A 79 -3.59 19.17 -5.68
CA LEU A 79 -2.52 18.19 -5.82
C LEU A 79 -2.50 17.59 -7.23
N ARG A 80 -3.67 17.19 -7.76
CA ARG A 80 -3.82 16.65 -9.13
C ARG A 80 -3.45 17.67 -10.23
N LYS A 81 -3.54 18.96 -9.94
CA LYS A 81 -3.13 20.04 -10.85
C LYS A 81 -1.65 20.41 -10.71
N SER A 82 -0.97 19.92 -9.68
CA SER A 82 0.45 20.19 -9.49
C SER A 82 1.26 19.66 -10.68
N PRO A 83 2.31 20.38 -11.13
CA PRO A 83 3.22 19.90 -12.18
C PRO A 83 3.77 18.50 -11.88
N GLU A 84 4.04 18.19 -10.61
CA GLU A 84 4.55 16.88 -10.17
C GLU A 84 3.56 15.73 -10.44
N CYS A 85 2.25 16.02 -10.50
CA CYS A 85 1.19 15.01 -10.68
C CYS A 85 0.61 15.00 -12.10
N LYS A 86 1.23 15.70 -13.06
CA LYS A 86 0.67 15.85 -14.40
C LYS A 86 0.56 14.49 -15.09
N GLY A 87 -0.67 14.12 -15.46
CA GLY A 87 -0.95 12.84 -16.12
C GLY A 87 -0.92 11.62 -15.19
N ILE A 88 -0.94 11.82 -13.88
CA ILE A 88 -0.95 10.74 -12.88
C ILE A 88 -2.34 10.62 -12.27
N ASN A 89 -2.89 9.40 -12.27
CA ASN A 89 -4.14 9.11 -11.58
C ASN A 89 -3.86 8.58 -10.17
N LEU A 90 -3.88 9.47 -9.17
CA LEU A 90 -3.65 9.10 -7.77
C LEU A 90 -4.71 8.13 -7.21
N ASP A 91 -5.86 7.96 -7.87
CA ASP A 91 -6.90 7.03 -7.42
C ASP A 91 -6.50 5.56 -7.67
N GLU A 92 -5.54 5.29 -8.56
CA GLU A 92 -4.96 3.94 -8.76
C GLU A 92 -4.17 3.45 -7.53
N VAL A 93 -3.83 4.36 -6.62
CA VAL A 93 -3.10 4.06 -5.39
C VAL A 93 -4.03 3.49 -4.32
N TRP A 94 -5.33 3.76 -4.38
CA TRP A 94 -6.30 3.35 -3.36
C TRP A 94 -6.29 1.84 -3.00
N PRO A 95 -6.18 0.90 -3.95
CA PRO A 95 -6.14 -0.52 -3.63
C PRO A 95 -4.97 -0.92 -2.72
N TRP A 96 -3.90 -0.13 -2.72
CA TRP A 96 -2.67 -0.38 -1.98
C TRP A 96 -2.71 0.07 -0.53
N ALA A 97 -3.67 0.93 -0.16
CA ALA A 97 -3.87 1.39 1.22
C ALA A 97 -4.58 0.33 2.07
N ASN A 98 -4.00 -0.85 2.18
CA ASN A 98 -4.59 -1.99 2.91
C ASN A 98 -4.09 -2.13 4.36
N GLY A 99 -3.17 -1.28 4.80
CA GLY A 99 -2.59 -1.32 6.14
C GLY A 99 -1.41 -2.29 6.30
N GLU A 100 -0.95 -2.93 5.23
CA GLU A 100 0.19 -3.89 5.27
C GLU A 100 1.49 -3.30 4.75
N ARG A 101 1.43 -2.17 4.04
CA ARG A 101 2.57 -1.62 3.27
C ARG A 101 2.78 -0.16 3.61
N SER A 102 4.04 0.24 3.74
CA SER A 102 4.37 1.65 3.88
C SER A 102 4.09 2.42 2.58
N VAL A 103 3.98 3.75 2.65
CA VAL A 103 3.88 4.60 1.45
C VAL A 103 5.10 4.38 0.54
N PHE A 104 6.27 4.14 1.11
CA PHE A 104 7.49 3.82 0.36
C PHE A 104 7.39 2.48 -0.39
N ASP A 105 6.86 1.43 0.24
CA ASP A 105 6.65 0.14 -0.42
C ASP A 105 5.63 0.24 -1.56
N ILE A 106 4.56 1.01 -1.35
CA ILE A 106 3.54 1.28 -2.37
C ILE A 106 4.20 2.01 -3.54
N TRP A 107 5.00 3.04 -3.26
CA TRP A 107 5.76 3.77 -4.28
C TRP A 107 6.69 2.86 -5.09
N LEU A 108 7.50 2.02 -4.43
CA LEU A 108 8.40 1.07 -5.08
C LEU A 108 7.65 0.12 -6.01
N ARG A 109 6.45 -0.34 -5.64
CA ARG A 109 5.65 -1.23 -6.48
C ARG A 109 4.99 -0.52 -7.65
N LEU A 110 4.55 0.72 -7.45
CA LEU A 110 3.95 1.52 -8.51
C LEU A 110 4.97 1.96 -9.56
N ARG A 111 6.26 2.10 -9.17
CA ARG A 111 7.36 2.50 -10.07
C ARG A 111 7.44 1.67 -11.34
N TYR A 112 7.08 0.38 -11.27
CA TYR A 112 7.12 -0.53 -12.41
C TYR A 112 6.04 -0.25 -13.47
N LYS A 113 4.94 0.41 -13.09
CA LYS A 113 3.88 0.80 -14.02
C LYS A 113 4.05 2.21 -14.54
N ARG A 114 4.44 3.14 -13.64
CA ARG A 114 4.64 4.56 -13.94
C ARG A 114 5.44 5.20 -12.81
N GLU A 115 6.15 6.27 -13.13
CA GLU A 115 6.83 7.07 -12.12
C GLU A 115 5.82 7.93 -11.33
N TYR A 116 5.63 7.60 -10.05
CA TYR A 116 4.83 8.39 -9.11
C TYR A 116 5.80 9.21 -8.24
N PRO A 117 5.62 10.53 -8.06
CA PRO A 117 6.42 11.28 -7.11
C PRO A 117 6.11 10.82 -5.69
N LEU A 118 7.13 10.41 -4.93
CA LEU A 118 6.96 9.94 -3.54
C LEU A 118 6.27 10.99 -2.65
N GLN A 119 6.66 12.26 -2.81
CA GLN A 119 6.04 13.38 -2.08
C GLN A 119 4.55 13.53 -2.38
N ALA A 120 4.13 13.29 -3.63
CA ALA A 120 2.73 13.36 -4.01
C ALA A 120 1.91 12.25 -3.33
N LEU A 121 2.47 11.05 -3.20
CA LEU A 121 1.82 9.93 -2.50
C LEU A 121 1.66 10.21 -1.01
N VAL A 122 2.71 10.71 -0.35
CA VAL A 122 2.65 11.13 1.06
C VAL A 122 1.58 12.20 1.27
N ARG A 123 1.56 13.24 0.42
CA ARG A 123 0.54 14.30 0.49
C ARG A 123 -0.86 13.77 0.25
N TYR A 124 -1.04 12.89 -0.74
CA TYR A 124 -2.31 12.26 -1.06
C TYR A 124 -2.89 11.52 0.16
N PHE A 125 -2.10 10.65 0.79
CA PHE A 125 -2.54 9.90 1.96
C PHE A 125 -2.83 10.80 3.16
N ARG A 126 -2.03 11.86 3.40
CA ARG A 126 -2.33 12.84 4.45
C ARG A 126 -3.64 13.58 4.23
N ILE A 127 -3.97 13.94 2.99
CA ILE A 127 -5.25 14.60 2.68
C ILE A 127 -6.41 13.62 2.94
N LEU A 128 -6.28 12.37 2.50
CA LEU A 128 -7.28 11.33 2.76
C LEU A 128 -7.44 11.03 4.25
N ALA A 129 -6.35 11.07 5.02
CA ALA A 129 -6.39 10.83 6.45
C ALA A 129 -7.11 11.93 7.21
N ARG A 130 -6.87 13.20 6.86
CA ARG A 130 -7.63 14.34 7.39
C ARG A 130 -9.11 14.29 7.00
N ALA A 131 -9.45 13.60 5.91
CA ALA A 131 -10.83 13.35 5.50
C ALA A 131 -11.49 12.14 6.20
N GLY A 132 -10.75 11.39 7.04
CA GLY A 132 -11.24 10.17 7.69
C GLY A 132 -11.40 8.97 6.75
N LEU A 133 -10.79 9.02 5.57
CA LEU A 133 -10.91 7.98 4.53
C LEU A 133 -9.78 6.94 4.63
N VAL A 134 -8.68 7.33 5.25
CA VAL A 134 -7.50 6.51 5.49
C VAL A 134 -7.04 6.75 6.93
N GLU A 135 -6.72 5.70 7.66
CA GLU A 135 -5.98 5.76 8.90
C GLU A 135 -4.48 5.66 8.58
N MET A 136 -3.69 6.55 9.16
CA MET A 136 -2.23 6.51 9.03
C MET A 136 -1.66 5.84 10.28
N MET A 137 -1.11 4.65 10.11
CA MET A 137 -0.41 3.93 11.17
C MET A 137 1.09 4.19 11.06
N LYS A 138 1.80 4.14 12.18
CA LYS A 138 3.27 4.09 12.15
C LYS A 138 3.69 2.64 11.91
N GLY A 139 4.43 2.39 10.84
CA GLY A 139 5.07 1.12 10.60
C GLY A 139 6.14 0.88 11.66
N SER A 140 5.96 -0.18 12.45
CA SER A 140 7.04 -0.69 13.31
C SER A 140 8.08 -1.32 12.39
N ARG A 141 9.31 -0.81 12.42
CA ARG A 141 10.46 -1.50 11.81
C ARG A 141 10.55 -2.89 12.46
N PHE A 142 10.34 -3.95 11.68
CA PHE A 142 10.72 -5.31 12.05
C PHE A 142 12.11 -5.60 11.50
#